data_AF-B9YBK1-F1
#
_entry.id   AF-B9YBK1-F1
#
_cell.length_a   1.000
_cell.length_b   1.000
_cell.length_c   1.000
_cell.angle_alpha   90.00
_cell.angle_beta   90.00
_cell.angle_gamma   90.00
#
_symmetry.space_group_name_H-M   'P 1'
#
loop_
_entity.id
_entity.type
_entity.pdbx_description
1 polymer ?
#
loop_
_entity_poly.entity_id
_entity_poly.type
_entity_poly.pdbx_seq_one_letter_code
_entity_poly.pdbx_strand_id
1 'polypeptide(L)' 'GLQWYLDLRRYGGCQHAGFGLGFERFIMYVTGMQNIRDVIPFARTPKNLLF' A
#
# COMPACT_ATOMS: atom_id res chain seq x y z
N GLY A 1 23.76 2.01 1.38
CA GLY A 1 22.66 2.19 2.34
C GLY A 1 21.66 1.05 2.42
N LEU A 2 21.77 -0.03 1.63
CA LEU A 2 20.82 -1.16 1.64
C LEU A 2 21.44 -2.48 2.14
N GLN A 3 22.57 -2.40 2.85
CA GLN A 3 23.35 -3.57 3.27
C GLN A 3 22.51 -4.54 4.11
N TRP A 4 21.70 -4.01 5.03
CA TRP A 4 20.78 -4.78 5.87
C TRP A 4 19.79 -5.64 5.05
N TYR A 5 19.33 -5.16 3.90
CA TYR A 5 18.38 -5.89 3.05
C TYR A 5 19.07 -7.03 2.30
N LEU A 6 20.34 -6.85 1.94
CA LEU A 6 21.16 -7.89 1.31
C LEU A 6 21.55 -8.98 2.29
N ASP A 7 21.82 -8.61 3.54
CA ASP A 7 22.18 -9.56 4.60
C ASP A 7 21.03 -10.55 4.92
N LEU A 8 19.77 -10.15 4.69
CA LEU A 8 18.60 -11.05 4.79
C LEU A 8 18.67 -12.25 3.84
N ARG A 9 19.36 -12.12 2.69
CA ARG A 9 19.55 -13.22 1.73
C ARG A 9 20.85 -13.99 1.97
N ARG A 10 21.79 -13.40 2.73
CA ARG A 10 23.15 -13.93 2.95
C ARG A 10 23.20 -15.06 3.97
N TYR A 11 22.34 -15.01 4.99
CA TYR A 11 22.33 -15.98 6.09
C TYR A 11 21.10 -16.90 6.07
N GLY A 12 20.86 -17.57 4.92
CA GLY A 12 19.78 -18.56 4.79
C GLY A 12 18.46 -17.98 4.26
N GLY A 13 18.50 -17.31 3.11
CA GLY A 13 17.28 -16.87 2.42
C GLY A 13 16.40 -18.05 1.96
N CYS A 14 15.13 -18.04 2.33
CA CYS A 14 14.12 -18.98 1.82
C CYS A 14 13.54 -18.49 0.48
N GLN A 15 12.94 -19.35 -0.35
CA GLN A 15 12.11 -18.88 -1.46
C GLN A 15 10.86 -18.18 -0.91
N HIS A 16 10.71 -16.89 -1.22
CA HIS A 16 9.59 -16.07 -0.77
C HIS A 16 8.96 -15.33 -1.94
N ALA A 17 7.63 -15.26 -1.90
CA ALA A 17 6.82 -14.40 -2.76
C ALA A 17 5.91 -13.55 -1.88
N GLY A 18 5.50 -12.39 -2.38
CA GLY A 18 4.57 -11.50 -1.69
C GLY A 18 3.79 -10.68 -2.70
N PHE A 19 2.64 -10.15 -2.26
CA PHE A 19 1.84 -9.23 -3.04
C PHE A 19 1.44 -8.05 -2.17
N GLY A 20 1.11 -6.93 -2.82
CA GLY A 20 0.56 -5.74 -2.17
C GLY A 20 -0.86 -5.50 -2.65
N LEU A 21 -1.78 -5.24 -1.72
CA LEU A 21 -3.15 -4.85 -2.02
C LEU A 21 -3.35 -3.40 -1.58
N GLY A 22 -3.82 -2.55 -2.49
CA GLY A 22 -4.32 -1.23 -2.12
C GLY A 22 -5.72 -1.37 -1.51
N PHE A 23 -5.84 -1.24 -0.19
CA PHE A 23 -7.10 -1.45 0.51
C PHE A 23 -8.21 -0.53 0.00
N GLU A 24 -7.88 0.75 -0.24
CA GLU A 24 -8.87 1.72 -0.71
C GLU A 24 -9.31 1.41 -2.15
N ARG A 25 -8.40 0.89 -2.99
CA ARG A 25 -8.73 0.40 -4.34
C ARG A 25 -9.62 -0.84 -4.30
N PHE A 26 -9.44 -1.73 -3.33
CA PHE A 26 -10.33 -2.87 -3.13
C PHE A 26 -11.74 -2.41 -2.75
N ILE A 27 -11.85 -1.43 -1.83
CA ILE A 27 -13.15 -0.87 -1.44
C ILE A 27 -13.83 -0.19 -2.63
N MET A 28 -13.11 0.61 -3.43
CA MET A 28 -13.67 1.21 -4.65
C MET A 28 -14.28 0.17 -5.59
N TYR A 29 -13.64 -0.99 -5.73
CA TYR A 29 -14.13 -2.07 -6.58
C TYR A 29 -15.42 -2.69 -6.02
N VAL A 30 -15.49 -2.90 -4.71
CA VAL A 30 -16.68 -3.47 -4.05
C VAL A 30 -17.85 -2.49 -4.01
N THR A 31 -17.59 -1.20 -3.80
CA THR A 31 -18.63 -0.16 -3.67
C THR A 31 -19.04 0.48 -5.01
N GLY A 32 -18.28 0.23 -6.09
CA GLY A 32 -18.53 0.83 -7.41
C GLY A 32 -18.17 2.32 -7.51
N MET A 33 -17.48 2.87 -6.51
CA MET A 33 -17.11 4.28 -6.51
C MET A 33 -15.94 4.57 -7.46
N GLN A 34 -16.06 5.67 -8.22
CA GLN A 34 -15.08 6.03 -9.25
C GLN A 34 -13.87 6.79 -8.69
N ASN A 35 -13.95 7.33 -7.47
CA ASN A 35 -12.87 8.09 -6.84
C ASN A 35 -12.41 7.46 -5.52
N ILE A 36 -11.09 7.39 -5.33
CA ILE A 36 -10.48 6.85 -4.10
C ILE A 36 -10.70 7.74 -2.88
N ARG A 37 -11.01 9.02 -3.09
CA ARG A 37 -11.29 9.95 -2.00
C ARG A 37 -12.59 9.63 -1.28
N ASP A 38 -13.55 9.05 -1.99
CA ASP A 38 -14.89 8.80 -1.45
C ASP A 38 -14.92 7.52 -0.59
N VAL A 39 -13.92 6.64 -0.74
CA VAL A 39 -13.78 5.41 0.04
C VAL A 39 -12.93 5.58 1.31
N ILE A 40 -12.49 6.79 1.62
CA ILE A 40 -11.68 7.11 2.82
C ILE A 40 -12.32 8.28 3.57
N PRO A 41 -12.58 8.17 4.88
CA PRO A 41 -13.19 9.25 5.65
C PRO A 41 -12.42 10.58 5.60
N PHE A 42 -11.08 10.53 5.62
CA PHE A 42 -10.21 11.70 5.59
C PHE A 42 -9.14 11.56 4.51
N ALA A 43 -9.52 11.78 3.26
CA ALA A 43 -8.64 11.63 2.11
C ALA A 43 -7.48 12.64 2.15
N ARG A 44 -6.23 12.13 2.16
CA ARG A 44 -5.03 12.96 2.04
C ARG A 44 -4.65 13.11 0.57
N THR A 45 -4.73 14.33 0.05
CA THR A 45 -4.25 14.66 -1.30
C THR A 45 -3.27 15.83 -1.25
N PRO A 46 -2.41 16.02 -2.26
CA PRO A 46 -1.54 17.19 -2.32
C PRO A 46 -2.34 18.47 -2.09
N LYS A 47 -1.90 19.32 -1.16
CA LYS A 47 -2.57 20.56 -0.71
C LYS A 47 -3.90 20.37 0.04
N ASN A 48 -4.26 19.16 0.48
CA ASN A 48 -5.45 18.91 1.31
C ASN A 48 -5.09 18.16 2.60
N LEU A 49 -5.25 18.84 3.74
CA LEU A 49 -4.95 18.34 5.09
C LEU A 49 -6.12 18.54 6.08
N LEU A 50 -7.28 19.02 5.60
CA LEU A 50 -8.45 19.26 6.45
C LEU A 50 -9.21 17.96 6.73
N PHE A 51 -9.99 17.97 7.82
CA PHE A 51 -10.91 16.90 8.22
C PHE A 51 -12.30 17.19 7.67
#